data_AF-A0AAW1MI46-F1
#
_entry.id   AF-A0AAW1MI46-F1
#
_cell.length_a   1.000
_cell.length_b   1.000
_cell.length_c   1.000
_cell.angle_alpha   90.00
_cell.angle_beta   90.00
_cell.angle_gamma   90.00
#
_symmetry.space_group_name_H-M   'P 1'
#
loop_
_entity.id
_entity.type
_entity.pdbx_description
1 polymer ?
#
loop_
_entity_poly.entity_id
_entity_poly.type
_entity_poly.pdbx_seq_one_letter_code
_entity_poly.pdbx_strand_id
1 'polypeptide(L)'
;MHHAAEEIVGYQEERRKEWISSDTWNLISLRKTLKQKINQTLSIDEKSRMKQKINQTLSIDEKSRITKEYSKIHKNIKKSARTDKRKWIDGIATAAEEAAATQNLKELYKSTTSKHSIQDTGIHSI
;
A
#
# COMPACT_ATOMS: atom_id res chain seq x y z
N MET A 1 13.05 28.43 -4.45
CA MET A 1 13.70 27.23 -3.88
C MET A 1 12.74 26.03 -3.88
N HIS A 2 12.23 25.63 -5.05
CA HIS A 2 11.44 24.40 -5.20
C HIS A 2 12.27 23.26 -5.83
N HIS A 3 13.33 23.58 -6.57
CA HIS A 3 14.17 22.60 -7.27
C HIS A 3 15.11 21.78 -6.38
N ALA A 4 15.56 22.30 -5.23
CA ALA A 4 16.55 21.61 -4.39
C ALA A 4 15.95 20.44 -3.58
N ALA A 5 14.64 20.47 -3.30
CA ALA A 5 13.97 19.41 -2.53
C ALA A 5 13.58 18.19 -3.40
N GLU A 6 13.41 18.40 -4.71
CA GLU A 6 13.10 17.32 -5.67
C GLU A 6 14.35 16.52 -6.03
N GLU A 7 15.52 17.16 -6.08
CA GLU A 7 16.78 16.53 -6.51
C GLU A 7 17.41 15.62 -5.44
N ILE A 8 17.17 15.92 -4.15
CA ILE A 8 17.73 15.16 -3.01
C ILE A 8 16.81 14.01 -2.58
N VAL A 9 15.50 14.13 -2.83
CA VAL A 9 14.51 13.12 -2.48
C VAL A 9 14.09 12.40 -3.75
N GLY A 10 15.00 11.61 -4.33
CA GLY A 10 14.64 10.69 -5.40
C GLY A 10 13.45 9.84 -4.95
N TYR A 11 12.27 10.07 -5.53
CA TYR A 11 11.12 9.19 -5.29
C TYR A 11 11.48 7.85 -5.89
N GLN A 12 11.82 6.88 -5.03
CA GLN A 12 11.91 5.50 -5.48
C GLN A 12 10.54 5.14 -6.03
N GLU A 13 10.46 4.90 -7.34
CA GLU A 13 9.26 4.36 -7.95
C GLU A 13 9.00 2.99 -7.31
N GLU A 14 8.11 2.96 -6.32
CA GLU A 14 7.63 1.72 -5.72
C GLU A 14 6.89 0.95 -6.81
N ARG A 15 7.62 0.11 -7.55
CA ARG A 15 7.02 -0.85 -8.47
C ARG A 15 6.02 -1.68 -7.70
N ARG A 16 4.87 -1.97 -8.32
CA ARG A 16 3.86 -2.87 -7.76
C ARG A 16 4.56 -4.15 -7.35
N LYS A 17 4.50 -4.47 -6.05
CA LYS A 17 5.04 -5.73 -5.53
C LYS A 17 4.23 -6.87 -6.14
N GLU A 18 4.91 -7.91 -6.62
CA GLU A 18 4.31 -9.03 -7.35
C GLU A 18 3.21 -9.76 -6.57
N TRP A 19 3.29 -9.72 -5.23
CA TRP A 19 2.32 -10.33 -4.34
C TRP A 19 1.04 -9.51 -4.11
N ILE A 20 1.00 -8.22 -4.48
CA ILE A 20 -0.18 -7.37 -4.30
C ILE A 20 -1.14 -7.58 -5.49
N SER A 21 -2.40 -7.93 -5.23
CA SER A 21 -3.43 -8.09 -6.28
C SER A 21 -3.68 -6.78 -7.06
N SER A 22 -4.18 -6.88 -8.29
CA SER A 22 -4.55 -5.72 -9.11
C SER A 22 -5.58 -4.84 -8.41
N ASP A 23 -6.55 -5.44 -7.74
CA ASP A 23 -7.64 -4.71 -7.08
C ASP A 23 -7.12 -3.94 -5.86
N THR A 24 -6.29 -4.59 -5.04
CA THR A 24 -5.62 -3.94 -3.90
C THR A 24 -4.68 -2.82 -4.38
N TRP A 25 -3.95 -3.05 -5.47
CA TRP A 25 -3.06 -2.05 -6.07
C TRP A 25 -3.82 -0.84 -6.63
N ASN A 26 -4.96 -1.06 -7.28
CA ASN A 26 -5.82 0.00 -7.80
C ASN A 26 -6.31 0.93 -6.68
N LEU A 27 -6.71 0.36 -5.54
CA LEU A 27 -7.12 1.15 -4.36
C LEU A 27 -5.95 1.97 -3.78
N ILE A 28 -4.75 1.39 -3.71
CA ILE A 28 -3.53 2.08 -3.24
C ILE A 28 -3.16 3.23 -4.20
N SER A 29 -3.18 2.96 -5.50
CA SER A 29 -2.86 3.94 -6.55
C SER A 29 -3.85 5.10 -6.56
N LEU A 30 -5.15 4.79 -6.45
CA LEU A 30 -6.20 5.81 -6.35
C LEU A 30 -6.00 6.69 -5.11
N ARG A 31 -5.75 6.10 -3.94
CA ARG A 31 -5.44 6.85 -2.71
C ARG A 31 -4.21 7.76 -2.88
N LYS A 32 -3.13 7.26 -3.48
CA LYS A 32 -1.90 8.04 -3.73
C LYS A 32 -2.17 9.22 -4.66
N THR A 33 -2.84 8.99 -5.78
CA THR A 33 -3.17 10.02 -6.77
C THR A 33 -4.06 11.11 -6.18
N LEU A 34 -5.10 10.73 -5.43
CA LEU A 34 -5.98 11.68 -4.75
C LEU A 34 -5.22 12.52 -3.71
N LYS A 35 -4.34 11.87 -2.94
CA LYS A 35 -3.50 12.57 -1.96
C LYS A 35 -2.53 13.56 -2.63
N GLN A 36 -1.95 13.20 -3.76
CA GLN A 36 -1.10 14.10 -4.55
C GLN A 36 -1.88 15.29 -5.09
N LYS A 37 -3.06 15.06 -5.69
CA LYS A 37 -3.94 16.14 -6.15
C LYS A 37 -4.25 17.10 -5.01
N ILE A 38 -4.75 16.61 -3.88
CA ILE A 38 -5.00 17.43 -2.68
C ILE A 38 -3.75 18.21 -2.25
N ASN A 39 -2.57 17.60 -2.37
CA ASN A 39 -1.33 18.23 -1.98
C ASN A 39 -0.87 19.35 -2.91
N GLN A 40 -1.11 19.19 -4.22
CA GLN A 40 -0.77 20.17 -5.25
C GLN A 40 -1.78 21.33 -5.30
N THR A 41 -3.07 21.05 -5.11
CA THR A 41 -4.13 22.06 -5.29
C THR A 41 -4.32 22.97 -4.07
N LEU A 42 -4.00 22.49 -2.87
CA LEU A 42 -4.22 23.24 -1.64
C LEU A 42 -2.89 23.62 -1.00
N SER A 43 -2.70 24.91 -0.74
CA SER A 43 -1.64 25.41 0.12
C SER A 43 -1.78 24.83 1.54
N ILE A 44 -0.68 24.82 2.30
CA ILE A 44 -0.66 24.37 3.70
C ILE A 44 -1.71 25.12 4.53
N ASP A 45 -1.84 26.43 4.29
CA ASP A 45 -2.79 27.29 5.00
C ASP A 45 -4.24 26.96 4.68
N GLU A 46 -4.54 26.63 3.42
CA GLU A 46 -5.88 26.25 2.98
C GLU A 46 -6.31 24.90 3.57
N LYS A 47 -5.38 23.95 3.66
CA LYS A 47 -5.63 22.66 4.35
C LYS A 47 -5.94 22.87 5.83
N SER A 48 -5.21 23.76 6.51
CA SER A 48 -5.46 24.09 7.92
C SER A 48 -6.81 24.78 8.10
N ARG A 49 -7.15 25.76 7.26
CA ARG A 49 -8.46 26.44 7.29
C ARG A 49 -9.62 25.48 7.02
N MET A 50 -9.48 24.58 6.04
CA MET A 50 -10.49 23.56 5.77
C MET A 50 -10.67 22.60 6.94
N LYS A 51 -9.57 22.11 7.55
CA LYS A 51 -9.65 21.28 8.76
C LYS A 51 -10.37 22.01 9.89
N GLN A 52 -10.05 23.28 10.12
CA GLN A 52 -10.69 24.10 11.15
C GLN A 52 -12.19 24.28 10.87
N LYS A 53 -12.56 24.59 9.63
CA LYS A 53 -13.95 24.72 9.19
C LYS A 53 -14.73 23.43 9.42
N ILE A 54 -14.19 22.29 8.96
CA ILE A 54 -14.78 20.95 9.20
C ILE A 54 -14.96 20.70 10.70
N ASN A 55 -13.99 21.11 11.51
CA ASN A 55 -14.04 20.90 12.95
C ASN A 55 -15.05 21.82 13.65
N GLN A 56 -15.36 22.98 13.09
CA GLN A 56 -16.40 23.89 13.61
C GLN A 56 -17.80 23.54 13.12
N THR A 57 -17.93 23.03 11.88
CA THR A 57 -19.23 22.84 11.24
C THR A 57 -19.84 21.44 11.42
N LEU A 58 -19.02 20.39 11.52
CA LEU A 58 -19.56 19.03 11.66
C LEU A 58 -19.95 18.73 13.11
N SER A 59 -21.08 18.06 13.28
CA SER A 59 -21.48 17.46 14.57
C SER A 59 -20.48 16.38 15.01
N ILE A 60 -20.40 16.15 16.32
CA ILE A 60 -19.53 15.12 16.93
C ILE A 60 -19.84 13.73 16.35
N ASP A 61 -21.12 13.43 16.13
CA ASP A 61 -21.56 12.15 15.59
C ASP A 61 -21.09 11.93 14.15
N GLU A 62 -21.14 12.98 13.33
CA GLU A 62 -20.73 12.92 11.92
C GLU A 62 -19.21 12.76 11.79
N LYS A 63 -18.43 13.46 12.63
CA LYS A 63 -16.97 13.25 12.72
C LYS A 63 -16.63 11.82 13.17
N SER A 64 -17.38 11.30 14.14
CA SER A 64 -17.22 9.92 14.63
C SER A 64 -17.52 8.91 13.52
N ARG A 65 -18.57 9.13 12.74
CA ARG A 65 -18.94 8.30 11.58
C ARG A 65 -17.85 8.28 10.52
N ILE A 66 -17.40 9.46 10.08
CA ILE A 66 -16.33 9.59 9.07
C ILE A 66 -15.04 8.92 9.53
N THR A 67 -14.67 9.11 10.81
CA THR A 67 -13.46 8.48 11.39
C THR A 67 -13.59 6.96 11.42
N LYS A 68 -14.76 6.43 11.78
CA LYS A 68 -15.04 4.99 11.78
C LYS A 68 -14.98 4.42 10.35
N GLU A 69 -15.57 5.09 9.37
CA GLU A 69 -15.55 4.68 7.97
C GLU A 69 -14.12 4.66 7.42
N TYR A 70 -13.34 5.73 7.65
CA TYR A 70 -11.93 5.78 7.26
C TYR A 70 -11.13 4.63 7.90
N SER A 71 -11.31 4.39 9.21
CA SER A 71 -10.65 3.30 9.93
C SER A 71 -11.05 1.92 9.37
N LYS A 72 -12.32 1.74 9.00
CA LYS A 72 -12.82 0.50 8.38
C LYS A 72 -12.18 0.25 7.02
N ILE A 73 -12.12 1.27 6.16
CA ILE A 73 -11.48 1.16 4.84
C ILE A 73 -9.98 0.84 5.00
N HIS A 74 -9.29 1.55 5.90
CA HIS A 74 -7.87 1.29 6.19
C HIS A 74 -7.61 -0.13 6.70
N LYS A 75 -8.45 -0.62 7.62
CA LYS A 75 -8.38 -1.99 8.12
C LYS A 75 -8.63 -3.00 6.99
N ASN A 76 -9.60 -2.74 6.11
CA ASN A 76 -9.91 -3.60 4.98
C ASN A 76 -8.75 -3.69 3.99
N ILE A 77 -8.10 -2.57 3.66
CA ILE A 77 -6.91 -2.53 2.81
C ILE A 77 -5.80 -3.39 3.42
N LYS A 78 -5.50 -3.21 4.72
CA LYS A 78 -4.49 -4.02 5.41
C LYS A 78 -4.87 -5.50 5.47
N LYS A 79 -6.16 -5.83 5.60
CA LYS A 79 -6.64 -7.22 5.58
C LYS A 79 -6.47 -7.84 4.18
N SER A 80 -6.86 -7.12 3.13
CA SER A 80 -6.69 -7.53 1.73
C SER A 80 -5.22 -7.80 1.42
N ALA A 81 -4.33 -6.85 1.75
CA ALA A 81 -2.89 -6.99 1.54
C ALA A 81 -2.31 -8.21 2.29
N ARG A 82 -2.77 -8.52 3.50
CA ARG A 82 -2.34 -9.73 4.24
C ARG A 82 -2.80 -11.01 3.54
N THR A 83 -4.04 -11.04 3.05
CA THR A 83 -4.58 -12.19 2.33
C THR A 83 -3.84 -12.42 1.03
N ASP A 84 -3.60 -11.36 0.25
CA ASP A 84 -2.86 -11.42 -1.01
C ASP A 84 -1.43 -11.95 -0.78
N LYS A 85 -0.74 -11.43 0.26
CA LYS A 85 0.58 -11.91 0.66
C LYS A 85 0.58 -13.39 1.04
N ARG A 86 -0.43 -13.87 1.79
CA ARG A 86 -0.53 -15.29 2.15
C ARG A 86 -0.74 -16.17 0.93
N LYS A 87 -1.69 -15.82 0.06
CA LYS A 87 -1.96 -16.56 -1.20
C LYS A 87 -0.71 -16.68 -2.07
N TRP A 88 0.06 -15.60 -2.18
CA TRP A 88 1.30 -15.61 -2.95
C TRP A 88 2.35 -16.54 -2.32
N ILE A 89 2.55 -16.46 -0.99
CA ILE A 89 3.51 -17.33 -0.28
C ILE A 89 3.12 -18.81 -0.41
N ASP A 90 1.82 -19.11 -0.30
CA ASP A 90 1.29 -20.47 -0.44
C ASP A 90 1.53 -20.99 -1.87
N GLY A 91 1.26 -20.17 -2.90
CA GLY A 91 1.56 -20.54 -4.29
C GLY A 91 3.06 -20.79 -4.54
N ILE A 92 3.94 -20.00 -3.94
CA ILE A 92 5.40 -20.25 -3.98
C ILE A 92 5.76 -21.57 -3.29
N ALA A 93 5.10 -21.90 -2.18
CA ALA A 93 5.34 -23.14 -1.46
C ALA A 93 4.93 -24.36 -2.30
N THR A 94 3.73 -24.33 -2.91
CA THR A 94 3.26 -25.41 -3.79
C THR A 94 4.17 -25.59 -5.00
N ALA A 95 4.58 -24.51 -5.66
CA ALA A 95 5.53 -24.58 -6.78
C ALA A 95 6.90 -25.16 -6.36
N ALA A 96 7.35 -24.87 -5.13
CA ALA A 96 8.58 -25.44 -4.60
C ALA A 96 8.46 -26.95 -4.32
N GLU A 97 7.30 -27.41 -3.81
CA GLU A 97 7.02 -28.83 -3.58
C GLU A 97 6.99 -29.63 -4.89
N GLU A 98 6.32 -29.11 -5.91
CA GLU A 98 6.28 -29.71 -7.26
C GLU A 98 7.66 -29.74 -7.91
N ALA A 99 8.44 -28.67 -7.79
CA ALA A 99 9.82 -28.62 -8.28
C ALA A 99 10.74 -29.62 -7.57
N ALA A 100 10.56 -29.84 -6.26
CA ALA A 100 11.29 -30.85 -5.52
C ALA A 100 10.91 -32.27 -5.97
N ALA A 101 9.62 -32.53 -6.19
CA ALA A 101 9.11 -33.81 -6.68
C ALA A 101 9.61 -34.16 -8.08
N THR A 102 9.81 -33.15 -8.93
CA THR A 102 10.31 -33.28 -10.32
C THR A 102 11.83 -33.13 -10.46
N GLN A 103 12.56 -32.95 -9.34
CA GLN A 103 14.00 -32.65 -9.30
C GLN A 103 14.42 -31.40 -10.11
N ASN A 104 13.50 -30.45 -10.34
CA ASN A 104 13.79 -29.20 -11.03
C ASN A 104 14.44 -28.16 -10.09
N LEU A 105 15.75 -28.30 -9.87
CA LEU A 105 16.54 -27.44 -8.99
C LEU A 105 16.48 -25.94 -9.34
N LYS A 106 16.31 -25.61 -10.63
CA LYS A 106 16.23 -24.21 -11.09
C LYS A 106 14.99 -23.51 -10.55
N GLU A 107 13.86 -24.22 -10.49
CA GLU A 107 12.59 -23.69 -10.01
C GLU A 107 12.52 -23.68 -8.47
N LEU A 108 13.17 -24.65 -7.83
CA LEU A 108 13.42 -24.66 -6.39
C LEU A 108 14.26 -23.45 -5.93
N TYR A 109 15.29 -23.07 -6.68
CA TYR A 109 16.12 -21.90 -6.35
C TYR A 109 15.37 -20.57 -6.54
N LYS A 110 14.51 -20.49 -7.57
CA LYS A 110 13.68 -19.30 -7.82
C LYS A 110 12.63 -19.09 -6.72
N SER A 111 11.97 -20.17 -6.27
CA SER A 111 10.94 -20.10 -5.24
C SER A 111 11.51 -19.68 -3.86
N THR A 112 12.69 -20.19 -3.51
CA THR A 112 13.42 -19.81 -2.28
C THR A 112 13.89 -18.35 -2.30
N THR A 113 14.45 -17.88 -3.42
CA THR A 113 14.86 -16.47 -3.58
C THR A 113 13.67 -15.53 -3.45
N SER A 114 12.53 -15.87 -4.07
CA SER A 114 11.31 -15.07 -4.04
C SER A 114 10.72 -14.95 -2.63
N LYS A 115 10.76 -16.03 -1.83
CA LYS A 115 10.32 -16.01 -0.42
C LYS A 115 11.14 -15.04 0.43
N HIS A 116 12.44 -14.95 0.20
CA HIS A 116 13.35 -14.11 0.99
C HIS A 116 13.05 -12.61 0.80
N SER A 117 12.84 -12.17 -0.44
CA SER A 117 12.51 -10.76 -0.78
C SER A 117 11.18 -10.26 -0.17
N ILE A 118 10.30 -11.16 0.30
CA ILE A 118 9.03 -10.80 0.93
C ILE A 118 9.15 -10.53 2.44
N GLN A 119 10.17 -11.07 3.11
CA GLN A 119 10.37 -10.84 4.54
C GLN A 119 10.74 -9.37 4.81
N ASP A 120 11.47 -8.75 3.89
CA ASP A 120 11.89 -7.35 3.96
C ASP A 120 10.78 -6.34 3.64
N THR A 121 9.72 -6.76 2.94
CA THR A 121 8.61 -5.89 2.56
C THR A 121 7.47 -5.91 3.58
N GLY A 122 7.56 -5.02 4.57
CA GLY A 122 6.53 -4.82 5.59
C GLY A 122 5.19 -4.32 5.02
N ILE A 123 4.07 -4.82 5.58
CA ILE A 123 2.69 -4.37 5.27
C ILE A 123 2.45 -2.92 5.75
N HIS A 124 3.35 -2.38 6.57
CA HIS A 124 3.26 -1.04 7.14
C HIS A 124 3.41 0.08 6.10
N SER A 125 4.05 -0.19 4.96
CA SER A 125 4.22 0.78 3.85
C SER A 125 3.01 0.90 2.92
N ILE A 126 1.92 0.17 3.20
CA ILE A 126 0.63 0.24 2.48
C ILE A 126 -0.38 1.06 3.30
#